data_AF-A0A401X187-F1
#
_entry.id   AF-A0A401X187-F1
#
_cell.length_a   1.000
_cell.length_b   1.000
_cell.length_c   1.000
_cell.angle_alpha   90.00
_cell.angle_beta   90.00
_cell.angle_gamma   90.00
#
_symmetry.space_group_name_H-M   'P 1'
#
loop_
_entity.id
_entity.type
_entity.pdbx_description
1 polymer ?
#
loop_
_entity_poly.entity_id
_entity_poly.type
_entity_poly.pdbx_seq_one_letter_code
_entity_poly.pdbx_strand_id
1 'polypeptide(L)'
;MKRSLVLVLPLLLAACAGGRGSWNGSVQCAPYAREHSAVNLRGAAASWWGEAQGQYNRTSSPRAGDVLVFRSTGRLPSGHVSVVKQVRNSRLVLVDHANWEPGEVTHRAPVVDVSPNNNWTRVRVWWSPIHAMGKTVYPVYGFIEPTGTGGS
;
A
#
# COMPACT_ATOMS: atom_id res chain seq x y z
N MET A 1 8.91 61.99 -35.27
CA MET A 1 8.15 61.32 -34.19
C MET A 1 7.95 59.86 -34.59
N LYS A 2 8.86 58.95 -34.21
CA LYS A 2 8.83 57.53 -34.61
C LYS A 2 8.18 56.70 -33.51
N ARG A 3 7.06 56.06 -33.85
CA ARG A 3 6.27 55.14 -33.01
C ARG A 3 7.05 53.84 -32.82
N SER A 4 7.30 53.44 -31.58
CA SER A 4 7.72 52.07 -31.25
C SER A 4 6.66 51.45 -30.36
N LEU A 5 5.86 50.58 -30.96
CA LEU A 5 4.88 49.74 -30.29
C LEU A 5 5.64 48.54 -29.73
N VAL A 6 5.90 48.51 -28.42
CA VAL A 6 6.49 47.34 -27.75
C VAL A 6 5.33 46.46 -27.29
N LEU A 7 5.05 45.42 -28.08
CA LEU A 7 4.18 44.30 -27.70
C LEU A 7 4.94 43.44 -26.67
N VAL A 8 4.55 43.54 -25.40
CA VAL A 8 5.02 42.65 -24.34
C VAL A 8 4.08 41.44 -24.29
N LEU A 9 4.62 40.28 -24.70
CA LEU A 9 3.97 38.98 -24.66
C LEU A 9 3.90 38.49 -23.20
N PRO A 10 2.72 38.13 -22.63
CA PRO A 10 2.67 37.62 -21.27
C PRO A 10 3.11 36.15 -21.24
N LEU A 11 4.15 35.87 -20.46
CA LEU A 11 4.67 34.53 -20.20
C LEU A 11 3.68 33.78 -19.28
N LEU A 12 2.89 32.86 -19.84
CA LEU A 12 2.00 31.98 -19.07
C LEU A 12 2.82 30.87 -18.40
N LEU A 13 3.21 31.09 -17.14
CA LEU A 13 3.76 30.05 -16.27
C LEU A 13 2.63 29.19 -15.69
N ALA A 14 2.23 28.15 -16.41
CA ALA A 14 1.43 27.06 -15.86
C ALA A 14 2.33 26.10 -15.07
N ALA A 15 2.69 26.50 -13.84
CA ALA A 15 3.39 25.63 -12.89
C ALA A 15 2.36 24.85 -12.07
N CYS A 16 1.91 23.70 -12.57
CA CYS A 16 1.31 22.68 -11.71
C CYS A 16 2.42 21.99 -10.91
N ALA A 17 2.99 22.68 -9.91
CA ALA A 17 3.88 22.07 -8.94
C ALA A 17 3.02 21.28 -7.93
N GLY A 18 2.57 20.10 -8.34
CA GLY A 18 2.04 19.08 -7.45
C GLY A 18 3.18 18.49 -6.61
N GLY A 19 3.68 19.26 -5.66
CA GLY A 19 4.67 18.83 -4.67
C GLY A 19 4.02 17.86 -3.69
N ARG A 20 4.20 16.57 -3.97
CA ARG A 20 3.81 15.44 -3.13
C ARG A 20 4.48 15.59 -1.76
N GLY A 21 3.71 15.34 -0.69
CA GLY A 21 4.14 15.56 0.69
C GLY A 21 5.49 14.92 1.03
N SER A 22 6.12 15.43 2.08
CA SER A 22 7.34 14.88 2.69
C SER A 22 7.01 13.61 3.48
N TRP A 23 7.53 12.45 3.07
CA TRP A 23 7.30 11.16 3.73
C TRP A 23 8.59 10.87 4.53
N ASN A 24 8.63 11.27 5.80
CA ASN A 24 9.85 11.30 6.63
C ASN A 24 10.30 9.91 7.15
N GLY A 25 10.18 8.87 6.31
CA GLY A 25 10.88 7.59 6.50
C GLY A 25 11.57 7.24 5.20
N SER A 26 12.85 6.86 5.24
CA SER A 26 13.60 6.41 4.05
C SER A 26 12.94 5.20 3.37
N VAL A 27 12.12 4.46 4.11
CA VAL A 27 11.37 3.28 3.65
C VAL A 27 9.86 3.54 3.63
N GLN A 28 9.18 3.03 2.60
CA GLN A 28 7.74 3.20 2.40
C GLN A 28 7.10 1.88 1.97
N CYS A 29 5.85 1.63 2.35
CA CYS A 29 5.20 0.33 2.16
C CYS A 29 5.12 -0.11 0.68
N ALA A 30 4.73 0.79 -0.22
CA ALA A 30 4.57 0.46 -1.64
C ALA A 30 5.91 0.20 -2.36
N PRO A 31 6.96 1.02 -2.20
CA PRO A 31 8.30 0.67 -2.66
C PRO A 31 8.82 -0.65 -2.10
N TYR A 32 8.69 -0.86 -0.78
CA TYR A 32 9.11 -2.11 -0.13
C TYR A 32 8.38 -3.33 -0.72
N ALA A 33 7.06 -3.28 -0.83
CA ALA A 33 6.27 -4.38 -1.38
C ALA A 33 6.66 -4.70 -2.82
N ARG A 34 6.98 -3.69 -3.64
CA ARG A 34 7.43 -3.90 -5.03
C ARG A 34 8.81 -4.55 -5.12
N GLU A 35 9.70 -4.26 -4.18
CA GLU A 35 11.04 -4.86 -4.13
C GLU A 35 11.02 -6.30 -3.58
N HIS A 36 10.10 -6.58 -2.65
CA HIS A 36 10.01 -7.86 -1.94
C HIS A 36 8.85 -8.75 -2.36
N SER A 37 8.15 -8.41 -3.44
CA SER A 37 7.17 -9.25 -4.11
C SER A 37 7.36 -9.18 -5.62
N ALA A 38 6.67 -10.04 -6.37
CA ALA A 38 6.63 -9.95 -7.84
C ALA A 38 5.47 -9.05 -8.35
N VAL A 39 4.97 -8.12 -7.52
CA VAL A 39 3.96 -7.12 -7.92
C VAL A 39 4.65 -5.79 -8.26
N ASN A 40 4.64 -5.41 -9.54
CA ASN A 40 5.33 -4.21 -10.04
C ASN A 40 4.41 -2.97 -10.19
N LEU A 41 3.51 -2.77 -9.22
CA LEU A 41 2.59 -1.62 -9.19
C LEU A 41 3.23 -0.39 -8.50
N ARG A 42 2.69 0.81 -8.77
CA ARG A 42 3.22 2.10 -8.30
C ARG A 42 2.10 3.01 -7.83
N GLY A 43 2.44 4.18 -7.30
CA GLY A 43 1.44 5.12 -6.78
C GLY A 43 0.97 4.78 -5.37
N ALA A 44 -0.23 5.25 -5.02
CA ALA A 44 -0.81 5.07 -3.70
C ALA A 44 -1.13 3.59 -3.47
N ALA A 45 -0.84 3.08 -2.26
CA ALA A 45 -1.07 1.67 -1.94
C ALA A 45 -2.53 1.23 -2.19
N ALA A 46 -3.52 2.07 -1.89
CA ALA A 46 -4.93 1.75 -2.15
C ALA A 46 -5.27 1.64 -3.66
N SER A 47 -4.57 2.35 -4.55
CA SER A 47 -4.87 2.29 -5.99
C SER A 47 -4.43 0.97 -6.63
N TRP A 48 -3.51 0.24 -5.98
CA TRP A 48 -3.01 -1.05 -6.47
C TRP A 48 -4.13 -2.06 -6.68
N TRP A 49 -5.20 -2.02 -5.88
CA TRP A 49 -6.33 -2.93 -6.08
C TRP A 49 -7.03 -2.74 -7.43
N GLY A 50 -7.17 -1.50 -7.88
CA GLY A 50 -7.73 -1.17 -9.19
C GLY A 50 -6.73 -1.46 -10.30
N GLU A 51 -5.48 -1.03 -10.13
CA GLU A 51 -4.40 -1.23 -11.11
C GLU A 51 -4.07 -2.71 -11.35
N ALA A 52 -4.28 -3.57 -10.36
CA ALA A 52 -4.09 -5.01 -10.49
C ALA A 52 -5.07 -5.66 -11.47
N GLN A 53 -6.22 -5.04 -11.73
CA GLN A 53 -7.26 -5.62 -12.58
C GLN A 53 -6.73 -5.87 -14.00
N GLY A 54 -6.86 -7.12 -14.45
CA GLY A 54 -6.41 -7.54 -15.77
C GLY A 54 -4.91 -7.84 -15.89
N GLN A 55 -4.13 -7.68 -14.81
CA GLN A 55 -2.68 -7.92 -14.80
C GLN A 55 -2.24 -8.91 -13.71
N TYR A 56 -2.92 -8.89 -12.56
CA TYR A 56 -2.68 -9.78 -11.43
C TYR A 56 -4.01 -10.39 -10.96
N ASN A 57 -3.95 -11.59 -10.37
CA ASN A 57 -5.14 -12.14 -9.73
C ASN A 57 -5.43 -11.41 -8.42
N ARG A 58 -6.71 -11.22 -8.13
CA ARG A 58 -7.21 -10.58 -6.91
C ARG A 58 -8.04 -11.60 -6.14
N THR A 59 -7.70 -11.83 -4.88
CA THR A 59 -8.30 -12.89 -4.08
C THR A 59 -8.58 -12.42 -2.65
N SER A 60 -9.46 -13.15 -1.96
CA SER A 60 -9.67 -13.03 -0.51
C SER A 60 -9.02 -14.18 0.28
N SER A 61 -8.39 -15.13 -0.40
CA SER A 61 -7.69 -16.25 0.21
C SER A 61 -6.18 -16.00 0.15
N PRO A 62 -5.51 -15.76 1.29
CA PRO A 62 -4.09 -15.42 1.28
C PRO A 62 -3.21 -16.61 0.93
N ARG A 63 -2.10 -16.32 0.25
CA ARG A 63 -0.95 -17.21 0.03
C ARG A 63 0.35 -16.49 0.37
N ALA A 64 1.40 -17.26 0.62
CA ALA A 64 2.73 -16.67 0.78
C ALA A 64 3.17 -16.01 -0.53
N GLY A 65 3.72 -14.80 -0.45
CA GLY A 65 4.09 -13.97 -1.60
C GLY A 65 3.02 -12.95 -2.00
N ASP A 66 1.77 -13.14 -1.59
CA ASP A 66 0.68 -12.20 -1.88
C ASP A 66 0.91 -10.82 -1.26
N VAL A 67 0.36 -9.79 -1.89
CA VAL A 67 0.34 -8.43 -1.35
C VAL A 67 -1.05 -8.12 -0.79
N LEU A 68 -1.18 -7.99 0.52
CA LEU A 68 -2.39 -7.50 1.19
C LEU A 68 -2.56 -6.01 0.93
N VAL A 69 -3.73 -5.58 0.45
CA VAL A 69 -4.01 -4.18 0.10
C VAL A 69 -5.05 -3.57 1.04
N PHE A 70 -4.64 -2.56 1.79
CA PHE A 70 -5.49 -1.79 2.69
C PHE A 70 -6.20 -0.68 1.92
N ARG A 71 -7.47 -0.42 2.29
CA ARG A 71 -8.22 0.70 1.69
C ARG A 71 -7.73 2.03 2.26
N SER A 72 -7.97 3.10 1.49
CA SER A 72 -7.80 4.45 2.01
C SER A 72 -8.79 4.70 3.15
N THR A 73 -8.30 5.33 4.23
CA THR A 73 -9.09 5.79 5.37
C THR A 73 -8.53 7.11 5.88
N GLY A 74 -9.22 7.79 6.81
CA GLY A 74 -8.67 8.99 7.44
C GLY A 74 -7.31 8.78 8.14
N ARG A 75 -7.01 7.57 8.62
CA ARG A 75 -5.73 7.21 9.24
C ARG A 75 -4.70 6.66 8.25
N LEU A 76 -5.15 6.19 7.09
CA LEU A 76 -4.30 5.67 6.00
C LEU A 76 -4.73 6.33 4.67
N PRO A 77 -4.43 7.62 4.43
CA PRO A 77 -4.97 8.32 3.26
C PRO A 77 -4.53 7.71 1.92
N SER A 78 -3.30 7.20 1.85
CA SER A 78 -2.79 6.49 0.67
C SER A 78 -3.11 4.99 0.67
N GLY A 79 -3.84 4.48 1.66
CA GLY A 79 -3.91 3.06 1.97
C GLY A 79 -2.60 2.54 2.56
N HIS A 80 -2.42 1.22 2.50
CA HIS A 80 -1.19 0.51 2.90
C HIS A 80 -1.09 -0.81 2.14
N VAL A 81 0.11 -1.34 1.99
CA VAL A 81 0.34 -2.69 1.45
C VAL A 81 1.30 -3.46 2.34
N SER A 82 1.16 -4.78 2.38
CA SER A 82 2.04 -5.67 3.15
C SER A 82 2.24 -6.99 2.41
N VAL A 83 3.45 -7.52 2.42
CA VAL A 83 3.79 -8.78 1.72
C VAL A 83 3.57 -9.95 2.67
N VAL A 84 2.70 -10.89 2.30
CA VAL A 84 2.45 -12.09 3.09
C VAL A 84 3.69 -12.99 3.05
N LYS A 85 4.28 -13.24 4.21
CA LYS A 85 5.40 -14.18 4.35
C LYS A 85 4.92 -15.58 4.69
N GLN A 86 3.83 -15.68 5.44
CA GLN A 86 3.31 -16.97 5.86
C GLN A 86 1.82 -16.87 6.20
N VAL A 87 1.06 -17.88 5.77
CA VAL A 87 -0.31 -18.12 6.22
C VAL A 87 -0.26 -19.09 7.39
N ARG A 88 -0.68 -18.66 8.59
CA ARG A 88 -0.65 -19.49 9.80
C ARG A 88 -1.94 -20.28 9.97
N ASN A 89 -3.07 -19.67 9.64
CA ASN A 89 -4.38 -20.30 9.59
C ASN A 89 -5.33 -19.44 8.77
N SER A 90 -6.63 -19.79 8.75
CA SER A 90 -7.66 -19.09 7.97
C SER A 90 -7.85 -17.61 8.34
N ARG A 91 -7.37 -17.17 9.52
CA ARG A 91 -7.53 -15.81 10.04
C ARG A 91 -6.23 -15.11 10.41
N LEU A 92 -5.07 -15.74 10.27
CA LEU A 92 -3.80 -15.18 10.70
C LEU A 92 -2.75 -15.36 9.60
N VAL A 93 -2.18 -14.24 9.17
CA VAL A 93 -0.99 -14.20 8.32
C VAL A 93 0.13 -13.44 9.03
N LEU A 94 1.36 -13.79 8.69
CA LEU A 94 2.54 -13.00 9.03
C LEU A 94 2.96 -12.22 7.79
N VAL A 95 3.15 -10.92 7.93
CA VAL A 95 3.51 -10.03 6.82
C VAL A 95 4.83 -9.31 7.09
N ASP A 96 5.51 -8.94 6.01
CA ASP A 96 6.56 -7.94 6.05
C ASP A 96 6.02 -6.64 5.45
N HIS A 97 6.31 -5.50 6.08
CA HIS A 97 5.95 -4.20 5.56
C HIS A 97 6.89 -3.10 6.06
N ALA A 98 6.89 -1.98 5.36
CA ALA A 98 7.61 -0.78 5.76
C ALA A 98 6.65 0.32 6.20
N ASN A 99 7.10 1.16 7.12
CA ASN A 99 6.43 2.38 7.57
C ASN A 99 5.02 2.16 8.16
N TRP A 100 4.74 0.96 8.69
CA TRP A 100 3.58 0.76 9.56
C TRP A 100 3.85 1.37 10.93
N GLU A 101 4.96 0.95 11.55
CA GLU A 101 5.73 1.76 12.49
C GLU A 101 6.53 2.82 11.70
N PRO A 102 6.41 4.12 12.04
CA PRO A 102 7.08 5.18 11.30
C PRO A 102 8.60 4.95 11.15
N GLY A 103 9.09 4.90 9.92
CA GLY A 103 10.51 4.77 9.60
C GLY A 103 11.08 3.35 9.65
N GLU A 104 10.28 2.34 9.99
CA GLU A 104 10.77 0.98 10.25
C GLU A 104 10.31 -0.02 9.18
N VAL A 105 11.09 -1.10 9.00
CA VAL A 105 10.66 -2.32 8.33
C VAL A 105 10.35 -3.36 9.38
N THR A 106 9.09 -3.76 9.47
CA THR A 106 8.64 -4.78 10.43
C THR A 106 8.52 -6.11 9.70
N HIS A 107 9.28 -7.10 10.16
CA HIS A 107 9.25 -8.45 9.64
C HIS A 107 8.34 -9.36 10.45
N ARG A 108 7.62 -10.25 9.75
CA ARG A 108 6.73 -11.25 10.32
C ARG A 108 5.68 -10.67 11.27
N ALA A 109 5.20 -9.46 11.00
CA ALA A 109 4.13 -8.81 11.76
C ALA A 109 2.83 -9.62 11.65
N PRO A 110 2.20 -10.00 12.77
CA PRO A 110 0.87 -10.62 12.75
C PRO A 110 -0.22 -9.70 12.17
N VAL A 111 -1.01 -10.24 11.24
CA VAL A 111 -2.25 -9.61 10.75
C VAL A 111 -3.39 -10.61 10.92
N VAL A 112 -4.44 -10.20 11.62
CA VAL A 112 -5.59 -11.05 11.95
C VAL A 112 -6.84 -10.57 11.21
N ASP A 113 -7.50 -11.48 10.50
CA ASP A 113 -8.83 -11.26 9.94
C ASP A 113 -9.89 -11.21 11.05
N VAL A 114 -10.51 -10.04 11.18
CA VAL A 114 -11.62 -9.76 12.10
C VAL A 114 -12.92 -9.51 11.35
N SER A 115 -12.98 -9.87 10.06
CA SER A 115 -14.21 -9.82 9.28
C SER A 115 -15.23 -10.85 9.79
N PRO A 116 -16.53 -10.50 9.84
CA PRO A 116 -17.58 -11.43 10.27
C PRO A 116 -17.62 -12.73 9.45
N ASN A 117 -17.32 -12.61 8.15
CA ASN A 117 -17.50 -13.71 7.19
C ASN A 117 -16.20 -14.47 6.87
N ASN A 118 -15.11 -14.23 7.62
CA ASN A 118 -13.81 -14.85 7.36
C ASN A 118 -13.30 -14.62 5.92
N ASN A 119 -13.55 -13.44 5.38
CA ASN A 119 -13.29 -13.10 3.99
C ASN A 119 -12.23 -12.02 3.86
N TRP A 120 -11.44 -11.79 4.92
CA TRP A 120 -10.35 -10.83 4.93
C TRP A 120 -10.78 -9.43 4.51
N THR A 121 -12.01 -8.98 4.78
CA THR A 121 -12.43 -7.61 4.45
C THR A 121 -12.06 -6.59 5.53
N ARG A 122 -11.67 -7.07 6.72
CA ARG A 122 -11.34 -6.25 7.89
C ARG A 122 -10.23 -6.92 8.69
N VAL A 123 -9.17 -6.21 9.00
CA VAL A 123 -8.03 -6.77 9.74
C VAL A 123 -7.66 -5.93 10.95
N ARG A 124 -7.03 -6.57 11.93
CA ARG A 124 -6.15 -5.91 12.91
C ARG A 124 -4.72 -6.27 12.60
N VAL A 125 -3.82 -5.34 12.84
CA VAL A 125 -2.38 -5.50 12.59
C VAL A 125 -1.66 -5.38 13.93
N TRP A 126 -0.61 -6.16 14.11
CA TRP A 126 0.31 -6.02 15.23
C TRP A 126 0.83 -4.59 15.35
N TRP A 127 1.05 -4.15 16.58
CA TRP A 127 1.63 -2.85 16.89
C TRP A 127 2.77 -3.03 17.87
N SER A 128 4.00 -2.98 17.35
CA SER A 128 5.20 -3.31 18.11
C SER A 128 5.37 -2.47 19.38
N PRO A 129 5.06 -1.15 19.40
CA PRO A 129 5.20 -0.32 20.62
C PRO A 129 4.39 -0.79 21.82
N ILE A 130 3.29 -1.52 21.63
CA ILE A 130 2.48 -2.06 22.74
C ILE A 130 2.60 -3.58 22.88
N HIS A 131 3.44 -4.23 22.07
CA HIS A 131 3.61 -5.68 22.03
C HIS A 131 2.28 -6.45 21.96
N ALA A 132 1.33 -5.93 21.19
CA ALA A 132 0.00 -6.50 21.06
C ALA A 132 -0.64 -6.13 19.72
N MET A 133 -1.80 -6.73 19.43
CA MET A 133 -2.63 -6.32 18.30
C MET A 133 -3.12 -4.89 18.48
N GLY A 134 -2.99 -4.07 17.43
CA GLY A 134 -3.56 -2.75 17.38
C GLY A 134 -5.09 -2.79 17.54
N LYS A 135 -5.65 -1.78 18.22
CA LYS A 135 -7.09 -1.69 18.47
C LYS A 135 -7.89 -1.38 17.20
N THR A 136 -7.29 -0.63 16.29
CA THR A 136 -7.91 -0.17 15.04
C THR A 136 -8.23 -1.34 14.12
N VAL A 137 -9.46 -1.40 13.64
CA VAL A 137 -9.86 -2.31 12.56
C VAL A 137 -9.69 -1.58 11.24
N TYR A 138 -8.87 -2.13 10.37
CA TYR A 138 -8.60 -1.55 9.05
C TYR A 138 -9.41 -2.29 7.98
N PRO A 139 -10.13 -1.56 7.11
CA PRO A 139 -10.73 -2.16 5.93
C PRO A 139 -9.64 -2.48 4.90
N VAL A 140 -9.74 -3.64 4.28
CA VAL A 140 -8.83 -4.07 3.21
C VAL A 140 -9.64 -4.47 1.98
N TYR A 141 -9.00 -4.50 0.82
CA TYR A 141 -9.62 -5.01 -0.40
C TYR A 141 -9.48 -6.53 -0.52
N GLY A 142 -8.32 -7.05 -0.14
CA GLY A 142 -7.93 -8.44 -0.30
C GLY A 142 -6.45 -8.53 -0.64
N PHE A 143 -6.09 -9.55 -1.39
CA PHE A 143 -4.73 -9.92 -1.75
C PHE A 143 -4.53 -9.83 -3.27
N ILE A 144 -3.40 -9.28 -3.69
CA ILE A 144 -2.90 -9.35 -5.06
C ILE A 144 -1.92 -10.51 -5.13
N GLU A 145 -2.21 -11.50 -5.97
CA GLU A 145 -1.31 -12.63 -6.21
C GLU A 145 -0.30 -12.24 -7.32
N PRO A 146 1.01 -12.39 -7.10
CA PRO A 146 2.01 -12.11 -8.12
C PRO A 146 1.93 -13.10 -9.28
N THR A 147 2.11 -12.61 -10.51
CA THR A 147 2.22 -13.45 -11.70
C THR A 147 3.58 -14.14 -11.69
N GLY A 148 3.63 -15.45 -11.38
CA GLY A 148 4.86 -16.25 -11.45
C GLY A 148 5.27 -17.01 -10.19
N THR A 149 4.45 -17.05 -9.15
CA THR A 149 4.65 -17.95 -8.00
C THR A 149 3.46 -18.91 -7.87
N GLY A 150 3.21 -19.66 -8.95
CA GLY A 150 2.56 -20.96 -8.81
C GLY A 150 3.46 -21.81 -7.91
N GLY A 151 2.90 -22.31 -6.81
CA GLY A 151 3.65 -22.91 -5.70
C GLY A 151 4.68 -23.96 -6.13
N SER A 152 5.76 -24.02 -5.35
CA SER A 152 6.58 -25.21 -5.15
C SER A 152 6.60 -25.54 -3.67
#